data_AF-A0A0D6M386-F1
#
_entry.id   AF-A0A0D6M386-F1
#
_cell.length_a   1.000
_cell.length_b   1.000
_cell.length_c   1.000
_cell.angle_alpha   90.00
_cell.angle_beta   90.00
_cell.angle_gamma   90.00
#
_symmetry.space_group_name_H-M   'P 1'
#
loop_
_entity.id
_entity.type
_entity.pdbx_description
1 polymer ?
#
loop_
_entity_poly.entity_id
_entity_poly.type
_entity_poly.pdbx_seq_one_letter_code
_entity_poly.pdbx_strand_id
1 'polypeptide(L)'
;MAGKPWRLKPALYTTTLVYIAVQVAFLSFLCSYYNYGIGNLTRWTLDRLDEYDYTRDKLQWMKEFWKDTKDNMKLPKRKATQDDVKTVEAEVNLGDEMQVFNAEQLALFDGSRASRPVYLAILGRVYNVDKGKKHYGKGGGYHFFAGRDATRAFVSGDFTEAGLVDNTDGLSHEDLLGIRDWVSFYEKDYKLVGVLVGRYYDANGMPTKELKDVFPPCNSEWHQNSGGRVWCSMKSGGIQRDWAGVPRLLYDPNTKQQRCACVKNFGTGLSSYGLKSNNRGDLDHPNLKQYPKCSPTANSCRLEND
;
A
#
# COMPACT_ATOMS: atom_id res chain seq x y z
N MET A 1 26.44 42.67 40.38
CA MET A 1 26.91 41.27 40.43
C MET A 1 26.35 40.55 39.21
N ALA A 2 27.21 40.25 38.23
CA ALA A 2 26.82 39.69 36.93
C ALA A 2 26.95 38.17 36.94
N GLY A 3 25.89 37.44 36.59
CA GLY A 3 25.88 35.98 36.46
C GLY A 3 26.49 35.52 35.14
N LYS A 4 27.41 34.54 35.19
CA LYS A 4 28.03 33.91 34.00
C LYS A 4 27.07 32.88 33.37
N PRO A 5 27.07 32.70 32.04
CA PRO A 5 26.29 31.65 31.38
C PRO A 5 27.04 30.31 31.42
N TRP A 6 26.32 29.25 31.77
CA TRP A 6 26.81 27.87 31.70
C TRP A 6 26.93 27.43 30.23
N ARG A 7 28.16 27.37 29.69
CA ARG A 7 28.46 26.60 28.48
C ARG A 7 28.74 25.14 28.87
N LEU A 8 27.86 24.21 28.51
CA LEU A 8 28.19 22.78 28.54
C LEU A 8 29.27 22.48 27.47
N LYS A 9 30.32 21.74 27.87
CA LYS A 9 31.44 21.37 26.99
C LYS A 9 31.03 20.18 26.08
N PRO A 10 31.20 20.25 24.75
CA PRO A 10 30.82 19.18 23.80
C PRO A 10 31.67 17.89 23.84
N ALA A 11 32.74 17.85 24.65
CA ALA A 11 33.83 16.89 24.44
C ALA A 11 33.62 15.48 25.03
N LEU A 12 32.58 15.23 25.82
CA LEU A 12 32.34 13.91 26.46
C LEU A 12 31.45 12.97 25.61
N TYR A 13 30.62 13.51 24.72
CA TYR A 13 29.72 12.73 23.88
C TYR A 13 30.42 12.19 22.62
N THR A 14 31.38 12.94 22.09
CA THR A 14 32.07 12.58 20.84
C THR A 14 33.00 11.38 21.04
N THR A 15 33.74 11.31 22.15
CA THR A 15 34.61 10.17 22.47
C THR A 15 33.83 8.88 22.72
N THR A 16 32.68 8.98 23.40
CA THR A 16 31.80 7.83 23.66
C THR A 16 31.19 7.30 22.36
N LEU A 17 30.71 8.19 21.49
CA LEU A 17 30.15 7.79 20.19
C LEU A 17 31.19 7.19 19.25
N VAL A 18 32.41 7.75 19.22
CA VAL A 18 33.52 7.19 18.45
C VAL A 18 33.91 5.81 18.96
N TYR A 19 33.95 5.62 20.28
CA TYR A 19 34.25 4.30 20.87
C TYR A 19 33.18 3.25 20.50
N ILE A 20 31.89 3.61 20.57
CA ILE A 20 30.79 2.73 20.17
C ILE A 20 30.87 2.38 18.68
N ALA A 21 31.14 3.37 17.82
CA ALA A 21 31.27 3.15 16.38
C ALA A 21 32.43 2.18 16.04
N VAL A 22 33.57 2.31 16.72
CA VAL A 22 34.72 1.41 16.55
C VAL A 22 34.39 -0.01 17.02
N GLN A 23 33.68 -0.15 18.15
CA GLN A 23 33.24 -1.45 18.68
C GLN A 23 32.27 -2.15 17.72
N VAL A 24 31.29 -1.44 17.16
CA VAL A 24 30.33 -1.99 16.19
C VAL A 24 31.03 -2.40 14.90
N ALA A 25 32.01 -1.61 14.42
CA ALA A 25 32.78 -1.95 13.24
C ALA A 25 33.67 -3.18 13.45
N PHE A 26 34.33 -3.29 14.61
CA PHE A 26 35.18 -4.43 14.95
C PHE A 26 34.38 -5.73 15.10
N LEU A 27 33.23 -5.69 15.78
CA LEU A 27 32.34 -6.84 15.90
C LEU A 27 31.77 -7.27 14.54
N SER A 28 31.40 -6.30 13.70
CA SER A 28 30.93 -6.58 12.33
C SER A 28 32.02 -7.24 11.48
N PHE A 29 33.28 -6.79 11.62
CA PHE A 29 34.44 -7.39 10.96
C PHE A 29 34.70 -8.82 11.43
N LEU A 30 34.65 -9.09 12.74
CA LEU A 30 34.81 -10.44 13.30
C LEU A 30 33.69 -11.38 12.85
N CYS A 31 32.43 -10.91 12.84
CA CYS A 31 31.30 -11.70 12.33
C CYS A 31 31.48 -12.04 10.85
N SER A 32 31.99 -11.11 10.04
CA SER A 32 32.29 -11.37 8.63
C SER A 32 33.48 -12.31 8.45
N TYR A 33 34.56 -12.15 9.22
CA TYR A 33 35.79 -12.95 9.10
C TYR A 33 35.58 -14.42 9.51
N TYR A 34 34.76 -14.67 10.53
CA TYR A 34 34.44 -16.03 11.01
C TYR A 34 33.14 -16.59 10.41
N ASN A 35 32.53 -15.92 9.43
CA ASN A 35 31.28 -16.31 8.76
C ASN A 35 30.12 -16.62 9.73
N TYR A 36 30.00 -15.81 10.80
CA TYR A 36 29.03 -15.98 11.87
C TYR A 36 27.80 -15.08 11.61
N GLY A 37 26.63 -15.67 11.40
CA GLY A 37 25.41 -14.94 11.06
C GLY A 37 24.89 -14.04 12.19
N ILE A 38 24.49 -12.81 11.83
CA ILE A 38 23.95 -11.76 12.73
C ILE A 38 22.78 -12.27 13.62
N GLY A 39 22.05 -13.30 13.18
CA GLY A 39 20.95 -13.91 13.94
C GLY A 39 21.35 -14.66 15.22
N ASN A 40 22.62 -15.04 15.39
CA ASN A 40 23.09 -15.66 16.63
C ASN A 40 23.63 -14.63 17.63
N LEU A 41 24.10 -13.48 17.14
CA LEU A 41 24.49 -12.35 17.99
C LEU A 41 23.26 -11.72 18.65
N THR A 42 22.15 -11.60 17.93
CA THR A 42 20.88 -11.07 18.45
C THR A 42 20.31 -11.94 19.58
N ARG A 43 20.45 -13.26 19.50
CA ARG A 43 20.01 -14.20 20.54
C ARG A 43 20.84 -14.07 21.83
N TRP A 44 22.17 -13.99 21.70
CA TRP A 44 23.05 -13.76 22.85
C TRP A 44 22.88 -12.38 23.48
N THR A 45 22.66 -11.32 22.68
CA THR A 45 22.36 -9.99 23.21
C THR A 45 20.98 -9.91 23.88
N LEU A 46 19.99 -10.66 23.39
CA LEU A 46 18.67 -10.77 24.02
C LEU A 46 18.74 -11.51 25.36
N ASP A 47 19.50 -12.60 25.44
CA ASP A 47 19.71 -13.35 26.69
C ASP A 47 20.44 -12.52 27.76
N ARG A 48 21.27 -11.55 27.34
CA ARG A 48 22.03 -10.66 28.25
C ARG A 48 21.28 -9.39 28.66
N LEU A 49 20.23 -9.03 27.93
CA LEU A 49 19.31 -7.92 28.26
C LEU A 49 18.25 -8.32 29.30
N ASP A 50 18.15 -9.60 29.65
CA ASP A 50 17.26 -10.13 30.70
C ASP A 50 17.84 -9.92 32.12
N GLU A 51 19.09 -9.45 32.23
CA GLU A 51 19.82 -9.25 33.49
C GLU A 51 19.70 -7.81 34.04
N TYR A 52 19.06 -6.89 33.30
CA TYR A 52 18.84 -5.50 33.73
C TYR A 52 17.38 -5.30 34.18
N ASP A 53 17.17 -4.88 35.43
CA ASP A 53 15.83 -4.70 36.03
C ASP A 53 14.88 -3.78 35.23
N TYR A 54 15.42 -2.85 34.44
CA TYR A 54 14.65 -1.88 33.65
C TYR A 54 13.93 -2.49 32.43
N THR A 55 14.39 -3.63 31.91
CA THR A 55 13.85 -4.27 30.69
C THR A 55 12.93 -5.45 30.98
N ARG A 56 13.03 -6.05 32.17
CA ARG A 56 12.21 -7.18 32.62
C ARG A 56 10.72 -6.87 32.62
N ASP A 57 10.31 -5.73 33.17
CA ASP A 57 8.89 -5.35 33.26
C ASP A 57 8.25 -5.12 31.89
N LYS A 58 9.02 -4.58 30.92
CA LYS A 58 8.54 -4.35 29.55
C LYS A 58 8.43 -5.66 28.76
N LEU A 59 9.36 -6.59 28.95
CA LEU A 59 9.34 -7.91 28.32
C LEU A 59 8.25 -8.80 28.91
N GLN A 60 8.02 -8.70 30.22
CA GLN A 60 6.95 -9.40 30.90
C GLN A 60 5.57 -8.86 30.48
N TRP A 61 5.41 -7.54 30.41
CA TRP A 61 4.22 -6.89 29.84
C TRP A 61 3.97 -7.31 28.38
N MET A 62 5.00 -7.39 27.52
CA MET A 62 4.85 -7.85 26.13
C MET A 62 4.43 -9.32 26.03
N LYS A 63 4.97 -10.18 26.88
CA LYS A 63 4.59 -11.61 26.94
C LYS A 63 3.15 -11.78 27.44
N GLU A 64 2.74 -11.02 28.45
CA GLU A 64 1.37 -11.00 28.96
C GLU A 64 0.39 -10.42 27.94
N PHE A 65 0.75 -9.32 27.27
CA PHE A 65 -0.02 -8.71 26.19
C PHE A 65 -0.28 -9.68 25.03
N TRP A 66 0.76 -10.39 24.57
CA TRP A 66 0.60 -11.39 23.51
C TRP A 66 -0.23 -12.61 23.93
N LYS A 67 -0.18 -12.98 25.22
CA LYS A 67 -1.01 -14.05 25.79
C LYS A 67 -2.48 -13.61 25.88
N ASP A 68 -2.74 -12.39 26.38
CA ASP A 68 -4.07 -11.79 26.48
C ASP A 68 -4.73 -11.60 25.11
N THR A 69 -3.95 -11.14 24.11
CA THR A 69 -4.44 -10.99 22.73
C THR A 69 -4.83 -12.34 22.10
N LYS A 70 -4.13 -13.41 22.45
CA LYS A 70 -4.39 -14.77 21.96
C LYS A 70 -5.61 -15.42 22.63
N ASP A 71 -5.81 -15.16 23.92
CA ASP A 71 -6.90 -15.74 24.71
C ASP A 71 -8.24 -14.97 24.51
N ASN A 72 -8.18 -13.68 24.16
CA ASN A 72 -9.36 -12.83 23.90
C ASN A 72 -9.83 -12.84 22.43
N MET A 73 -9.10 -13.47 21.51
CA MET A 73 -9.57 -13.69 20.14
C MET A 73 -10.44 -14.95 20.05
N LYS A 74 -11.58 -14.95 20.73
CA LYS A 74 -12.66 -15.92 20.49
C LYS A 74 -13.61 -15.35 19.44
N LEU A 75 -13.62 -15.97 18.26
CA LEU A 75 -14.63 -15.74 17.22
C LEU A 75 -16.03 -15.97 17.81
N PRO A 76 -16.95 -14.98 17.78
CA PRO A 76 -18.30 -15.20 18.27
C PRO A 76 -19.08 -16.09 17.30
N LYS A 77 -19.53 -17.25 17.80
CA LYS A 77 -20.60 -18.06 17.19
C LYS A 77 -21.93 -17.68 17.83
N ARG A 78 -22.72 -16.78 17.24
CA ARG A 78 -24.21 -16.80 17.32
C ARG A 78 -24.89 -15.73 16.47
N LYS A 79 -26.10 -16.08 16.03
CA LYS A 79 -27.03 -15.33 15.16
C LYS A 79 -27.57 -14.07 15.85
N ALA A 80 -27.79 -13.04 15.04
CA ALA A 80 -28.39 -11.77 15.44
C ALA A 80 -29.84 -11.93 15.93
N THR A 81 -30.22 -11.14 16.93
CA THR A 81 -31.61 -10.73 17.16
C THR A 81 -31.69 -9.21 17.30
N GLN A 82 -32.75 -8.71 16.70
CA GLN A 82 -33.18 -7.35 16.53
C GLN A 82 -33.91 -6.95 17.82
N ASP A 83 -33.36 -6.02 18.61
CA ASP A 83 -34.13 -5.12 19.50
C ASP A 83 -33.28 -4.20 20.39
N ASP A 84 -31.97 -4.41 20.57
CA ASP A 84 -31.24 -3.62 21.57
C ASP A 84 -30.43 -2.45 20.99
N VAL A 85 -31.09 -1.29 21.08
CA VAL A 85 -30.55 0.06 21.38
C VAL A 85 -30.36 1.04 20.21
N LYS A 86 -31.39 1.88 20.02
CA LYS A 86 -31.36 3.23 19.45
C LYS A 86 -31.30 4.28 20.57
N THR A 87 -30.49 5.33 20.36
CA THR A 87 -30.69 6.78 20.66
C THR A 87 -29.47 7.55 20.08
N VAL A 88 -29.42 7.83 18.77
CA VAL A 88 -29.85 9.04 18.00
C VAL A 88 -29.22 10.38 18.46
N GLU A 89 -28.26 10.87 17.67
CA GLU A 89 -27.97 12.26 17.23
C GLU A 89 -26.62 12.23 16.46
N ALA A 90 -26.45 12.51 15.17
CA ALA A 90 -27.30 13.05 14.11
C ALA A 90 -27.17 12.13 12.88
N GLU A 91 -28.28 11.86 12.22
CA GLU A 91 -28.32 11.07 10.99
C GLU A 91 -27.68 11.85 9.84
N VAL A 92 -26.47 11.47 9.43
CA VAL A 92 -26.17 11.45 8.00
C VAL A 92 -26.52 10.06 7.53
N ASN A 93 -27.71 9.91 6.98
CA ASN A 93 -28.09 8.78 6.16
C ASN A 93 -27.22 8.81 4.89
N LEU A 94 -25.96 8.37 4.98
CA LEU A 94 -25.18 7.97 3.82
C LEU A 94 -25.61 6.55 3.48
N GLY A 95 -26.82 6.44 2.92
CA GLY A 95 -27.19 5.27 2.14
C GLY A 95 -26.13 5.06 1.06
N ASP A 96 -25.90 3.80 0.72
CA ASP A 96 -24.98 3.16 -0.26
C ASP A 96 -24.58 3.91 -1.57
N GLU A 97 -24.37 5.22 -1.54
CA GLU A 97 -23.83 6.06 -2.59
C GLU A 97 -22.42 6.47 -2.20
N MET A 98 -21.45 6.03 -3.01
CA MET A 98 -20.08 6.53 -2.92
C MET A 98 -20.08 8.06 -3.09
N GLN A 99 -19.60 8.78 -2.08
CA GLN A 99 -19.56 10.23 -2.13
C GLN A 99 -18.49 10.72 -3.10
N VAL A 100 -18.79 11.76 -3.87
CA VAL A 100 -17.81 12.47 -4.68
C VAL A 100 -17.27 13.64 -3.85
N PHE A 101 -15.97 13.62 -3.56
CA PHE A 101 -15.26 14.64 -2.79
C PHE A 101 -14.48 15.58 -3.72
N ASN A 102 -14.39 16.85 -3.38
CA ASN A 102 -13.29 17.70 -3.85
C ASN A 102 -12.14 17.75 -2.83
N ALA A 103 -11.01 18.37 -3.20
CA ALA A 103 -9.81 18.41 -2.37
C ALA A 103 -10.06 19.12 -1.03
N GLU A 104 -10.81 20.22 -1.02
CA GLU A 104 -11.13 20.99 0.18
C GLU A 104 -12.01 20.18 1.14
N GLN A 105 -12.98 19.44 0.61
CA GLN A 105 -13.85 18.54 1.37
C GLN A 105 -13.07 17.37 1.95
N LEU A 106 -12.12 16.79 1.20
CA LEU A 106 -11.29 15.69 1.70
C LEU A 106 -10.34 16.17 2.81
N ALA A 107 -9.76 17.37 2.68
CA ALA A 107 -8.85 17.97 3.67
C ALA A 107 -9.48 18.13 5.07
N LEU A 108 -10.81 18.21 5.13
CA LEU A 108 -11.57 18.26 6.37
C LEU A 108 -11.54 16.96 7.21
N PHE A 109 -11.00 15.87 6.66
CA PHE A 109 -10.87 14.54 7.26
C PHE A 109 -9.40 14.15 7.53
N ASP A 110 -8.54 15.15 7.76
CA ASP A 110 -7.12 14.97 8.11
C ASP A 110 -6.88 14.35 9.51
N GLY A 111 -7.93 14.21 10.33
CA GLY A 111 -7.82 13.71 11.69
C GLY A 111 -7.38 14.75 12.73
N SER A 112 -7.35 16.03 12.37
CA SER A 112 -7.14 17.14 13.32
C SER A 112 -8.33 17.33 14.27
N ARG A 113 -9.53 16.91 13.85
CA ARG A 113 -10.79 17.02 14.59
C ARG A 113 -11.20 15.66 15.14
N ALA A 114 -11.26 15.53 16.46
CA ALA A 114 -11.63 14.27 17.12
C ALA A 114 -13.05 13.80 16.74
N SER A 115 -13.96 14.72 16.43
CA SER A 115 -15.34 14.44 16.02
C SER A 115 -15.50 13.96 14.58
N ARG A 116 -14.41 13.85 13.81
CA ARG A 116 -14.44 13.36 12.44
C ARG A 116 -13.59 12.11 12.26
N PRO A 117 -13.99 11.21 11.35
CA PRO A 117 -13.14 10.10 10.93
C PRO A 117 -11.94 10.62 10.13
N VAL A 118 -10.92 9.77 9.97
CA VAL A 118 -9.72 10.07 9.17
C VAL A 118 -9.87 9.42 7.80
N TYR A 119 -9.76 10.20 6.74
CA TYR A 119 -9.81 9.70 5.36
C TYR A 119 -8.47 9.90 4.66
N LEU A 120 -8.18 9.10 3.64
CA LEU A 120 -7.10 9.33 2.69
C LEU A 120 -7.53 8.88 1.30
N ALA A 121 -6.83 9.34 0.27
CA ALA A 121 -7.06 8.92 -1.09
C ALA A 121 -5.83 8.33 -1.77
N ILE A 122 -6.08 7.36 -2.64
CA ILE A 122 -5.10 6.74 -3.54
C ILE A 122 -5.78 6.39 -4.87
N LEU A 123 -5.20 6.79 -5.99
CA LEU A 123 -5.82 6.83 -7.31
C LEU A 123 -7.21 7.47 -7.30
N GLY A 124 -7.40 8.52 -6.50
CA GLY A 124 -8.67 9.19 -6.28
C GLY A 124 -9.71 8.36 -5.52
N ARG A 125 -9.39 7.15 -5.04
CA ARG A 125 -10.31 6.33 -4.24
C ARG A 125 -10.18 6.73 -2.77
N VAL A 126 -11.29 7.13 -2.14
CA VAL A 126 -11.29 7.67 -0.78
C VAL A 126 -11.65 6.58 0.23
N TYR A 127 -10.73 6.28 1.15
CA TYR A 127 -10.91 5.25 2.18
C TYR A 127 -11.09 5.87 3.56
N ASN A 128 -12.01 5.31 4.34
CA ASN A 128 -12.12 5.59 5.76
C ASN A 128 -11.08 4.78 6.53
N VAL A 129 -10.04 5.47 6.99
CA VAL A 129 -8.91 4.91 7.74
C VAL A 129 -8.97 5.18 9.25
N ASP A 130 -10.16 5.50 9.78
CA ASP A 130 -10.34 5.75 11.21
C ASP A 130 -10.06 4.51 12.09
N LYS A 131 -10.26 3.29 11.56
CA LYS A 131 -9.76 2.05 12.19
C LYS A 131 -8.25 2.08 12.46
N GLY A 132 -7.50 2.79 11.61
CA GLY A 132 -6.07 3.03 11.72
C GLY A 132 -5.71 4.41 12.29
N LYS A 133 -6.60 5.08 13.04
CA LYS A 133 -6.40 6.46 13.53
C LYS A 133 -5.09 6.68 14.30
N LYS A 134 -4.56 5.66 14.98
CA LYS A 134 -3.23 5.72 15.62
C LYS A 134 -2.06 5.95 14.65
N HIS A 135 -2.25 5.62 13.38
CA HIS A 135 -1.29 5.74 12.29
C HIS A 135 -1.49 7.02 11.47
N TYR A 136 -2.75 7.30 11.08
CA TYR A 136 -3.10 8.37 10.14
C TYR A 136 -3.66 9.63 10.82
N GLY A 137 -4.17 9.51 12.05
CA GLY A 137 -4.65 10.66 12.81
C GLY A 137 -3.52 11.58 13.25
N LYS A 138 -3.88 12.76 13.75
CA LYS A 138 -2.91 13.76 14.21
C LYS A 138 -1.91 13.16 15.21
N GLY A 139 -0.62 13.31 14.92
CA GLY A 139 0.49 12.77 15.71
C GLY A 139 0.90 11.33 15.34
N GLY A 140 0.18 10.67 14.45
CA GLY A 140 0.56 9.38 13.88
C GLY A 140 1.66 9.51 12.81
N GLY A 141 2.49 8.47 12.67
CA GLY A 141 3.64 8.48 11.76
C GLY A 141 3.29 8.54 10.27
N TYR A 142 2.02 8.32 9.90
CA TYR A 142 1.51 8.34 8.53
C TYR A 142 0.46 9.45 8.32
N HIS A 143 0.43 10.44 9.22
CA HIS A 143 -0.55 11.52 9.20
C HIS A 143 -0.52 12.37 7.92
N PHE A 144 0.63 12.46 7.24
CA PHE A 144 0.78 13.19 5.99
C PHE A 144 -0.10 12.66 4.84
N PHE A 145 -0.61 11.43 4.93
CA PHE A 145 -1.59 10.90 3.98
C PHE A 145 -3.02 11.36 4.25
N ALA A 146 -3.32 11.82 5.46
CA ALA A 146 -4.68 12.12 5.87
C ALA A 146 -5.23 13.37 5.15
N GLY A 147 -6.49 13.29 4.71
CA GLY A 147 -7.21 14.38 4.08
C GLY A 147 -6.73 14.76 2.68
N ARG A 148 -5.96 13.91 1.99
CA ARG A 148 -5.49 14.19 0.63
C ARG A 148 -5.33 12.94 -0.22
N ASP A 149 -5.14 13.13 -1.52
CA ASP A 149 -4.60 12.11 -2.41
C ASP A 149 -3.08 12.28 -2.51
N ALA A 150 -2.37 11.26 -2.03
CA ALA A 150 -0.92 11.21 -2.06
C ALA A 150 -0.46 9.92 -2.77
N THR A 151 -1.17 9.55 -3.84
CA THR A 151 -0.90 8.41 -4.72
C THR A 151 0.60 8.22 -4.99
N ARG A 152 1.31 9.29 -5.33
CA ARG A 152 2.73 9.23 -5.68
C ARG A 152 3.62 8.81 -4.50
N ALA A 153 3.31 9.30 -3.30
CA ALA A 153 4.09 9.05 -2.09
C ALA A 153 4.06 7.59 -1.64
N PHE A 154 3.02 6.82 -2.00
CA PHE A 154 2.90 5.40 -1.66
C PHE A 154 4.01 4.52 -2.22
N VAL A 155 4.65 4.95 -3.32
CA VAL A 155 5.68 4.18 -4.01
C VAL A 155 7.00 4.94 -4.12
N SER A 156 6.95 6.27 -4.24
CA SER A 156 8.18 7.08 -4.22
C SER A 156 8.83 7.18 -2.84
N GLY A 157 8.07 7.01 -1.75
CA GLY A 157 8.55 7.25 -0.39
C GLY A 157 8.86 8.72 -0.09
N ASP A 158 8.53 9.64 -1.00
CA ASP A 158 8.67 11.07 -0.80
C ASP A 158 7.45 11.61 -0.03
N PHE A 159 7.64 11.86 1.25
CA PHE A 159 6.61 12.39 2.15
C PHE A 159 6.69 13.91 2.32
N THR A 160 7.43 14.60 1.44
CA THR A 160 7.39 16.07 1.37
C THR A 160 6.16 16.52 0.56
N GLU A 161 5.79 17.80 0.64
CA GLU A 161 4.66 18.34 -0.13
C GLU A 161 4.80 18.13 -1.65
N ALA A 162 6.03 17.98 -2.17
CA ALA A 162 6.28 17.67 -3.58
C ALA A 162 5.96 16.21 -3.94
N GLY A 163 6.05 15.29 -2.97
CA GLY A 163 5.74 13.87 -3.12
C GLY A 163 4.29 13.52 -2.75
N LEU A 164 3.66 14.28 -1.85
CA LEU A 164 2.27 14.13 -1.40
C LEU A 164 1.26 14.67 -2.42
N VAL A 165 1.35 14.15 -3.65
CA VAL A 165 0.51 14.52 -4.78
C VAL A 165 -0.14 13.29 -5.41
N ASP A 166 -1.22 13.51 -6.15
CA ASP A 166 -1.94 12.47 -6.89
C ASP A 166 -1.23 12.07 -8.20
N ASN A 167 -0.24 12.84 -8.64
CA ASN A 167 0.36 12.70 -9.95
C ASN A 167 1.21 11.44 -10.09
N THR A 168 0.97 10.68 -11.15
CA THR A 168 1.70 9.47 -11.51
C THR A 168 2.61 9.65 -12.74
N ASP A 169 2.74 10.86 -13.27
CA ASP A 169 3.63 11.16 -14.38
C ASP A 169 5.09 10.86 -14.01
N GLY A 170 5.80 10.19 -14.92
CA GLY A 170 7.20 9.82 -14.72
C GLY A 170 7.42 8.69 -13.70
N LEU A 171 6.35 8.19 -13.07
CA LEU A 171 6.44 6.95 -12.33
C LEU A 171 6.70 5.79 -13.28
N SER A 172 7.54 4.87 -12.82
CA SER A 172 7.79 3.64 -13.52
C SER A 172 6.51 2.81 -13.57
N HIS A 173 6.48 1.80 -14.43
CA HIS A 173 5.32 0.91 -14.43
C HIS A 173 5.22 0.25 -13.03
N GLU A 174 6.37 -0.09 -12.43
CA GLU A 174 6.55 -0.74 -11.12
C GLU A 174 5.81 0.04 -10.03
N ASP A 175 6.01 1.35 -10.04
CA ASP A 175 5.36 2.27 -9.11
C ASP A 175 3.84 2.30 -9.31
N LEU A 176 3.34 2.30 -10.56
CA LEU A 176 1.90 2.22 -10.84
C LEU A 176 1.25 0.95 -10.30
N LEU A 177 2.02 -0.14 -10.21
CA LEU A 177 1.56 -1.36 -9.57
C LEU A 177 1.69 -1.39 -8.07
N GLY A 178 2.77 -0.88 -7.51
CA GLY A 178 2.86 -0.70 -6.07
C GLY A 178 1.66 0.11 -5.56
N ILE A 179 1.25 1.13 -6.32
CA ILE A 179 0.01 1.88 -6.06
C ILE A 179 -1.23 0.96 -6.06
N ARG A 180 -1.37 0.03 -7.00
CA ARG A 180 -2.48 -0.94 -7.05
C ARG A 180 -2.47 -1.93 -5.90
N ASP A 181 -1.30 -2.39 -5.46
CA ASP A 181 -1.17 -3.26 -4.30
C ASP A 181 -1.57 -2.53 -3.02
N TRP A 182 -1.20 -1.25 -2.90
CA TRP A 182 -1.71 -0.38 -1.84
C TRP A 182 -3.22 -0.20 -1.91
N VAL A 183 -3.79 0.05 -3.09
CA VAL A 183 -5.24 0.09 -3.29
C VAL A 183 -5.89 -1.21 -2.81
N SER A 184 -5.34 -2.37 -3.18
CA SER A 184 -5.86 -3.69 -2.79
C SER A 184 -5.78 -3.92 -1.28
N PHE A 185 -4.70 -3.47 -0.64
CA PHE A 185 -4.58 -3.46 0.82
C PHE A 185 -5.67 -2.60 1.47
N TYR A 186 -5.89 -1.38 0.97
CA TYR A 186 -6.92 -0.50 1.52
C TYR A 186 -8.34 -1.04 1.34
N GLU A 187 -8.65 -1.66 0.19
CA GLU A 187 -9.95 -2.29 -0.08
C GLU A 187 -10.25 -3.46 0.84
N LYS A 188 -9.21 -4.20 1.23
CA LYS A 188 -9.34 -5.33 2.13
C LYS A 188 -9.58 -4.89 3.58
N ASP A 189 -8.85 -3.88 4.03
CA ASP A 189 -8.76 -3.57 5.47
C ASP A 189 -9.57 -2.33 5.90
N TYR A 190 -10.01 -1.51 4.93
CA TYR A 190 -10.70 -0.24 5.15
C TYR A 190 -11.92 -0.07 4.24
N LYS A 191 -12.87 0.76 4.69
CA LYS A 191 -14.11 1.02 3.95
C LYS A 191 -13.86 2.05 2.87
N LEU A 192 -14.12 1.73 1.60
CA LEU A 192 -14.24 2.72 0.52
C LEU A 192 -15.49 3.57 0.79
N VAL A 193 -15.32 4.89 0.88
CA VAL A 193 -16.40 5.84 1.19
C VAL A 193 -16.70 6.80 0.04
N GLY A 194 -15.85 6.84 -0.99
CA GLY A 194 -16.07 7.71 -2.12
C GLY A 194 -14.92 7.79 -3.10
N VAL A 195 -15.00 8.79 -3.97
CA VAL A 195 -13.98 9.14 -4.95
C VAL A 195 -13.66 10.63 -4.90
N LEU A 196 -12.45 11.01 -5.28
CA LEU A 196 -11.96 12.38 -5.31
C LEU A 196 -11.98 12.91 -6.75
N VAL A 197 -12.70 14.01 -6.96
CA VAL A 197 -12.71 14.76 -8.21
C VAL A 197 -11.30 15.25 -8.51
N GLY A 198 -10.82 14.98 -9.72
CA GLY A 198 -9.49 15.39 -10.16
C GLY A 198 -8.96 14.51 -11.27
N ARG A 199 -7.72 14.05 -11.12
CA ARG A 199 -7.00 13.29 -12.16
C ARG A 199 -7.67 11.98 -12.52
N TYR A 200 -8.24 11.26 -11.56
CA TYR A 200 -8.73 9.89 -11.74
C TYR A 200 -10.25 9.78 -11.89
N TYR A 201 -11.00 10.76 -11.37
CA TYR A 201 -12.46 10.80 -11.41
C TYR A 201 -12.96 12.21 -11.75
N ASP A 202 -14.02 12.30 -12.55
CA ASP A 202 -14.66 13.58 -12.89
C ASP A 202 -15.65 14.06 -11.80
N ALA A 203 -16.30 15.21 -12.04
CA ALA A 203 -17.27 15.81 -11.12
C ALA A 203 -18.50 14.92 -10.82
N ASN A 204 -18.77 13.92 -11.66
CA ASN A 204 -19.85 12.95 -11.47
C ASN A 204 -19.35 11.65 -10.83
N GLY A 205 -18.06 11.57 -10.46
CA GLY A 205 -17.43 10.37 -9.92
C GLY A 205 -17.12 9.31 -10.98
N MET A 206 -17.12 9.67 -12.27
CA MET A 206 -16.83 8.73 -13.35
C MET A 206 -15.32 8.65 -13.62
N PRO A 207 -14.76 7.45 -13.88
CA PRO A 207 -13.35 7.28 -14.22
C PRO A 207 -12.89 8.09 -15.45
N THR A 208 -11.81 8.85 -15.27
CA THR A 208 -11.15 9.59 -16.36
C THR A 208 -10.33 8.66 -17.26
N LYS A 209 -9.65 9.23 -18.26
CA LYS A 209 -8.78 8.47 -19.17
C LYS A 209 -7.54 7.95 -18.44
N GLU A 210 -6.98 8.76 -17.56
CA GLU A 210 -5.75 8.52 -16.80
C GLU A 210 -5.87 7.25 -15.94
N LEU A 211 -7.02 7.01 -15.31
CA LEU A 211 -7.25 5.79 -14.52
C LEU A 211 -7.29 4.51 -15.38
N LYS A 212 -7.69 4.62 -16.65
CA LYS A 212 -7.81 3.49 -17.60
C LYS A 212 -6.48 3.11 -18.24
N ASP A 213 -5.55 4.05 -18.33
CA ASP A 213 -4.26 3.89 -19.01
C ASP A 213 -3.24 3.00 -18.24
N VAL A 214 -3.46 2.74 -16.93
CA VAL A 214 -2.55 1.95 -16.08
C VAL A 214 -2.49 0.45 -16.45
N PHE A 215 -3.63 -0.15 -16.82
CA PHE A 215 -3.72 -1.51 -17.37
C PHE A 215 -4.78 -1.53 -18.47
N PRO A 216 -4.40 -1.13 -19.69
CA PRO A 216 -5.34 -0.92 -20.76
C PRO A 216 -6.11 -2.22 -21.03
N PRO A 217 -7.42 -2.14 -21.33
CA PRO A 217 -8.19 -3.29 -21.72
C PRO A 217 -7.59 -3.95 -22.96
N CYS A 218 -7.74 -5.26 -23.07
CA CYS A 218 -7.46 -5.94 -24.33
C CYS A 218 -8.51 -5.58 -25.38
N ASN A 219 -8.15 -5.77 -26.64
CA ASN A 219 -9.17 -5.91 -27.69
C ASN A 219 -9.84 -7.28 -27.55
N SER A 220 -11.11 -7.37 -27.93
CA SER A 220 -11.87 -8.61 -27.92
C SER A 220 -12.72 -8.75 -29.17
N GLU A 221 -12.89 -9.99 -29.62
CA GLU A 221 -13.83 -10.40 -30.67
C GLU A 221 -14.50 -11.70 -30.23
N TRP A 222 -15.71 -11.93 -30.72
CA TRP A 222 -16.46 -13.16 -30.44
C TRP A 222 -17.20 -13.62 -31.69
N HIS A 223 -17.12 -14.92 -31.97
CA HIS A 223 -17.83 -15.56 -33.06
C HIS A 223 -18.49 -16.83 -32.57
N GLN A 224 -19.72 -17.09 -33.02
CA GLN A 224 -20.55 -18.21 -32.58
C GLN A 224 -19.87 -19.59 -32.73
N ASN A 225 -19.10 -19.79 -33.79
CA ASN A 225 -18.49 -21.09 -34.11
C ASN A 225 -17.05 -21.25 -33.59
N SER A 226 -16.35 -20.15 -33.31
CA SER A 226 -14.92 -20.18 -32.96
C SER A 226 -14.61 -19.64 -31.57
N GLY A 227 -15.65 -19.24 -30.81
CA GLY A 227 -15.52 -18.70 -29.47
C GLY A 227 -15.01 -17.26 -29.44
N GLY A 228 -14.59 -16.85 -28.24
CA GLY A 228 -14.01 -15.53 -28.01
C GLY A 228 -12.50 -15.49 -28.29
N ARG A 229 -11.97 -14.30 -28.53
CA ARG A 229 -10.53 -14.05 -28.61
C ARG A 229 -10.21 -12.68 -28.03
N VAL A 230 -9.11 -12.60 -27.30
CA VAL A 230 -8.54 -11.35 -26.80
C VAL A 230 -7.13 -11.15 -27.33
N TRP A 231 -6.77 -9.91 -27.62
CA TRP A 231 -5.40 -9.58 -28.05
C TRP A 231 -4.98 -8.18 -27.63
N CYS A 232 -3.67 -7.99 -27.64
CA CYS A 232 -3.04 -6.72 -27.33
C CYS A 232 -2.32 -6.18 -28.55
N SER A 233 -2.53 -4.90 -28.83
CA SER A 233 -1.88 -4.15 -29.89
C SER A 233 -1.51 -2.75 -29.41
N MET A 234 -0.85 -1.96 -30.26
CA MET A 234 -0.57 -0.55 -29.96
C MET A 234 -1.83 0.28 -29.72
N LYS A 235 -3.00 -0.20 -30.16
CA LYS A 235 -4.31 0.38 -29.85
C LYS A 235 -5.21 -0.67 -29.21
N SER A 236 -5.34 -0.65 -27.89
CA SER A 236 -6.17 -1.63 -27.17
C SER A 236 -7.04 -0.94 -26.14
N GLY A 237 -8.33 -1.34 -26.08
CA GLY A 237 -9.29 -0.75 -25.15
C GLY A 237 -9.52 0.76 -25.35
N GLY A 238 -9.34 1.26 -26.59
CA GLY A 238 -9.43 2.68 -26.93
C GLY A 238 -8.16 3.51 -26.63
N ILE A 239 -7.10 2.87 -26.13
CA ILE A 239 -5.87 3.54 -25.69
C ILE A 239 -4.75 3.28 -26.71
N GLN A 240 -4.12 4.35 -27.19
CA GLN A 240 -2.97 4.31 -28.11
C GLN A 240 -1.66 4.39 -27.31
N ARG A 241 -0.70 3.53 -27.63
CA ARG A 241 0.59 3.38 -26.94
C ARG A 241 1.67 2.90 -27.90
N ASP A 242 2.93 3.04 -27.51
CA ASP A 242 4.14 2.62 -28.23
C ASP A 242 4.47 1.13 -28.06
N TRP A 243 3.72 0.41 -27.22
CA TRP A 243 3.89 -1.03 -27.00
C TRP A 243 2.57 -1.80 -27.08
N ALA A 244 2.64 -3.07 -27.51
CA ALA A 244 1.50 -3.99 -27.54
C ALA A 244 1.44 -4.86 -26.29
N GLY A 245 2.52 -5.57 -25.95
CA GLY A 245 2.53 -6.52 -24.84
C GLY A 245 1.62 -7.72 -25.09
N VAL A 246 1.19 -8.38 -24.01
CA VAL A 246 0.41 -9.63 -24.04
C VAL A 246 -0.83 -9.53 -23.15
N PRO A 247 -1.92 -10.23 -23.49
CA PRO A 247 -3.12 -10.29 -22.67
C PRO A 247 -2.91 -11.12 -21.41
N ARG A 248 -3.42 -10.62 -20.29
CA ARG A 248 -3.49 -11.30 -18.99
C ARG A 248 -4.85 -11.09 -18.33
N LEU A 249 -5.23 -12.07 -17.51
CA LEU A 249 -6.36 -11.98 -16.59
C LEU A 249 -5.91 -11.16 -15.37
N LEU A 250 -6.33 -9.91 -15.32
CA LEU A 250 -6.13 -9.05 -14.16
C LEU A 250 -7.29 -9.27 -13.18
N TYR A 251 -6.96 -9.69 -11.96
CA TYR A 251 -7.92 -9.83 -10.87
C TYR A 251 -8.25 -8.47 -10.25
N ASP A 252 -9.53 -8.18 -10.08
CA ASP A 252 -10.02 -7.02 -9.33
C ASP A 252 -10.49 -7.47 -7.94
N PRO A 253 -9.81 -7.02 -6.86
CA PRO A 253 -10.17 -7.41 -5.50
C PRO A 253 -11.55 -6.91 -5.07
N ASN A 254 -12.06 -5.80 -5.64
CA ASN A 254 -13.36 -5.23 -5.28
C ASN A 254 -14.51 -6.09 -5.78
N THR A 255 -14.50 -6.38 -7.08
CA THR A 255 -15.57 -7.10 -7.75
C THR A 255 -15.39 -8.61 -7.64
N LYS A 256 -14.18 -9.05 -7.25
CA LYS A 256 -13.71 -10.45 -7.32
C LYS A 256 -13.78 -11.03 -8.73
N GLN A 257 -13.86 -10.18 -9.74
CA GLN A 257 -13.91 -10.57 -11.14
C GLN A 257 -12.53 -10.49 -11.77
N GLN A 258 -12.36 -11.17 -12.90
CA GLN A 258 -11.17 -11.05 -13.74
C GLN A 258 -11.53 -10.34 -15.02
N ARG A 259 -10.67 -9.43 -15.46
CA ARG A 259 -10.79 -8.78 -16.77
C ARG A 259 -9.51 -8.96 -17.57
N CYS A 260 -9.62 -8.82 -18.90
CA CYS A 260 -8.44 -8.77 -19.73
C CYS A 260 -7.69 -7.43 -19.54
N ALA A 261 -6.38 -7.51 -19.41
CA ALA A 261 -5.47 -6.37 -19.40
C ALA A 261 -4.25 -6.66 -20.29
N CYS A 262 -3.77 -5.66 -21.02
CA CYS A 262 -2.52 -5.74 -21.74
C CYS A 262 -1.34 -5.38 -20.84
N VAL A 263 -0.31 -6.23 -20.85
CA VAL A 263 0.86 -6.11 -19.96
C VAL A 263 2.16 -6.32 -20.74
N LYS A 264 3.24 -5.64 -20.37
CA LYS A 264 4.54 -5.78 -21.02
C LYS A 264 5.13 -7.15 -20.68
N ASN A 265 5.67 -7.82 -21.67
CA ASN A 265 6.41 -9.08 -21.52
C ASN A 265 7.92 -8.88 -21.70
N PHE A 266 8.39 -7.65 -21.57
CA PHE A 266 9.76 -7.22 -21.80
C PHE A 266 10.11 -6.07 -20.85
N GLY A 267 11.42 -5.84 -20.67
CA GLY A 267 11.92 -4.81 -19.77
C GLY A 267 11.90 -5.23 -18.30
N THR A 268 12.19 -4.27 -17.44
CA THR A 268 12.09 -4.47 -15.99
C THR A 268 10.63 -4.69 -15.61
N GLY A 269 10.44 -5.65 -14.71
CA GLY A 269 9.14 -6.11 -14.29
C GLY A 269 8.67 -5.41 -13.05
N LEU A 270 7.36 -5.18 -13.03
CA LEU A 270 6.63 -4.44 -12.01
C LEU A 270 6.84 -4.85 -10.56
N SER A 271 7.13 -6.14 -10.31
CA SER A 271 7.31 -6.71 -8.98
C SER A 271 8.78 -6.76 -8.53
N SER A 272 9.71 -6.24 -9.34
CA SER A 272 11.14 -6.39 -9.14
C SER A 272 11.78 -5.19 -8.42
N TYR A 273 11.18 -4.72 -7.32
CA TYR A 273 11.88 -3.78 -6.42
C TYR A 273 13.08 -4.51 -5.78
N GLY A 274 14.29 -4.21 -6.26
CA GLY A 274 15.56 -4.68 -5.66
C GLY A 274 16.02 -6.10 -6.03
N LEU A 275 15.35 -6.80 -6.95
CA LEU A 275 15.77 -8.10 -7.46
C LEU A 275 16.28 -7.99 -8.91
N LYS A 276 17.20 -8.87 -9.31
CA LYS A 276 17.78 -8.87 -10.67
C LYS A 276 16.64 -8.94 -11.71
N SER A 277 16.57 -7.93 -12.58
CA SER A 277 15.62 -7.89 -13.69
C SER A 277 15.79 -9.15 -14.55
N ASN A 278 14.73 -9.95 -14.63
CA ASN A 278 14.67 -11.13 -15.48
C ASN A 278 14.28 -10.79 -16.93
N ASN A 279 14.17 -9.50 -17.29
CA ASN A 279 13.69 -8.98 -18.58
C ASN A 279 12.31 -9.50 -19.01
N ARG A 280 11.51 -10.04 -18.08
CA ARG A 280 10.18 -10.59 -18.38
C ARG A 280 9.05 -9.58 -18.25
N GLY A 281 9.37 -8.31 -17.99
CA GLY A 281 8.37 -7.27 -17.74
C GLY A 281 7.40 -7.72 -16.65
N ASP A 282 6.12 -7.56 -16.93
CA ASP A 282 5.04 -7.55 -15.95
C ASP A 282 4.48 -8.94 -15.66
N LEU A 283 4.99 -9.96 -16.36
CA LEU A 283 4.40 -11.30 -16.40
C LEU A 283 4.30 -11.98 -15.04
N ASP A 284 5.18 -11.61 -14.12
CA ASP A 284 5.32 -12.23 -12.81
C ASP A 284 4.58 -11.44 -11.70
N HIS A 285 3.68 -10.53 -12.06
CA HIS A 285 2.87 -9.78 -11.10
C HIS A 285 1.84 -10.66 -10.37
N PRO A 286 1.72 -10.59 -9.03
CA PRO A 286 0.81 -11.42 -8.23
C PRO A 286 -0.68 -11.35 -8.62
N ASN A 287 -1.17 -10.21 -9.13
CA ASN A 287 -2.58 -10.07 -9.51
C ASN A 287 -2.86 -10.38 -10.99
N LEU A 288 -1.85 -10.81 -11.75
CA LEU A 288 -2.00 -11.24 -13.13
C LEU A 288 -2.01 -12.76 -13.23
N LYS A 289 -2.92 -13.29 -14.04
CA LYS A 289 -2.92 -14.70 -14.43
C LYS A 289 -2.82 -14.83 -15.94
N GLN A 290 -2.13 -15.87 -16.38
CA GLN A 290 -2.09 -16.25 -17.78
C GLN A 290 -3.43 -16.87 -18.21
N TYR A 291 -3.84 -16.60 -19.45
CA TYR A 291 -4.99 -17.29 -20.04
C TYR A 291 -4.71 -18.80 -20.17
N PRO A 292 -5.66 -19.68 -19.82
CA PRO A 292 -5.51 -21.11 -20.01
C PRO A 292 -5.16 -21.44 -21.47
N LYS A 293 -4.23 -22.38 -21.68
CA LYS A 293 -3.80 -22.86 -23.01
C LYS A 293 -3.25 -21.78 -23.97
N CYS A 294 -3.00 -20.56 -23.49
CA CYS A 294 -2.35 -19.51 -24.26
C CYS A 294 -0.85 -19.49 -23.96
N SER A 295 0.02 -19.16 -24.91
CA SER A 295 1.46 -19.03 -24.65
C SER A 295 1.76 -17.82 -23.75
N PRO A 296 2.76 -17.87 -22.84
CA PRO A 296 3.13 -16.73 -22.00
C PRO A 296 3.56 -15.49 -22.80
N THR A 297 4.02 -15.65 -24.04
CA THR A 297 4.46 -14.53 -24.89
C THR A 297 3.50 -14.25 -26.04
N ALA A 298 2.38 -14.96 -26.14
CA ALA A 298 1.40 -14.70 -27.19
C ALA A 298 0.72 -13.35 -26.96
N ASN A 299 0.66 -12.53 -28.00
CA ASN A 299 -0.07 -11.26 -28.02
C ASN A 299 -1.58 -11.45 -28.22
N SER A 300 -2.05 -12.69 -28.41
CA SER A 300 -3.43 -13.06 -28.74
C SER A 300 -3.77 -14.41 -28.12
N CYS A 301 -4.88 -14.49 -27.37
CA CYS A 301 -5.38 -15.70 -26.73
C CYS A 301 -6.82 -15.99 -27.16
N ARG A 302 -7.12 -17.26 -27.47
CA ARG A 302 -8.50 -17.72 -27.65
C ARG A 302 -9.13 -18.02 -26.29
N LEU A 303 -10.40 -17.68 -26.15
CA LEU A 303 -11.23 -17.98 -25.00
C LEU A 303 -12.00 -19.26 -25.34
N GLU A 304 -11.86 -20.29 -24.53
CA GLU A 304 -12.72 -21.46 -24.65
C GLU A 304 -14.13 -21.10 -24.18
N ASN A 305 -15.14 -21.72 -24.78
CA ASN A 305 -16.50 -21.64 -24.27
C ASN A 305 -16.55 -22.58 -23.06
N ASP A 306 -16.64 -22.02 -21.86
CA ASP A 306 -17.02 -22.77 -20.65
C ASP A 306 -18.52 -23.12 -20.69
#